data_AF-A0A953XR63-F1
#
_entry.id   AF-A0A953XR63-F1
#
_cell.length_a   1.000
_cell.length_b   1.000
_cell.length_c   1.000
_cell.angle_alpha   90.00
_cell.angle_beta   90.00
_cell.angle_gamma   90.00
#
_symmetry.space_group_name_H-M   'P 1'
#
loop_
_entity.id
_entity.type
_entity.pdbx_description
1 polymer ?
#
loop_
_entity_poly.entity_id
_entity_poly.type
_entity_poly.pdbx_seq_one_letter_code
_entity_poly.pdbx_strand_id
1 'polypeptide(L)'
;MYRQLQVVSHDAKQTSGKYSTVSGRVRNQTNEKSTSVHVFAVGYDSTGAACSFVDAYVSGSGIEPGAEGEFKLSAGIWQTELPKRWELTAWGRATK
;
A
#
# COMPACT_ATOMS: atom_id res chain seq x y z
N MET A 1 11.32 13.97 6.86
CA MET A 1 12.05 12.69 6.66
C MET A 1 11.00 11.61 6.47
N TYR A 2 11.22 10.63 5.60
CA TYR A 2 10.33 9.47 5.47
C TYR A 2 10.75 8.40 6.46
N ARG A 3 9.77 7.78 7.14
CA ARG A 3 9.98 6.65 8.03
C ARG A 3 9.05 5.51 7.64
N GLN A 4 9.50 4.28 7.76
CA GLN A 4 8.68 3.12 7.42
C GLN A 4 7.50 3.00 8.40
N LEU A 5 6.31 2.75 7.85
CA LEU A 5 5.11 2.40 8.61
C LEU A 5 4.91 0.90 8.55
N GLN A 6 4.22 0.36 9.55
CA GLN A 6 3.85 -1.06 9.56
C GLN A 6 2.60 -1.27 8.70
N VAL A 7 2.66 -2.15 7.70
CA VAL A 7 1.43 -2.65 7.05
C VAL A 7 0.78 -3.66 8.00
N VAL A 8 -0.41 -3.34 8.50
CA VAL A 8 -1.13 -4.15 9.49
C VAL A 8 -1.95 -5.24 8.80
N SER A 9 -2.62 -4.87 7.72
CA SER A 9 -3.46 -5.78 6.94
C SER A 9 -3.65 -5.22 5.54
N HIS A 10 -3.92 -6.11 4.58
CA HIS A 10 -4.36 -5.74 3.26
C HIS A 10 -5.24 -6.84 2.66
N ASP A 11 -6.07 -6.43 1.72
CA ASP A 11 -6.91 -7.28 0.89
C ASP A 11 -6.82 -6.76 -0.54
N ALA A 12 -6.87 -7.67 -1.50
CA ALA A 12 -6.82 -7.33 -2.92
C ALA A 12 -8.04 -7.91 -3.62
N LYS A 13 -8.75 -7.05 -4.36
CA LYS A 13 -9.92 -7.41 -5.15
C LYS A 13 -9.68 -7.08 -6.60
N GLN A 14 -9.90 -8.05 -7.48
CA GLN A 14 -9.94 -7.78 -8.90
C GLN A 14 -11.18 -6.93 -9.20
N THR A 15 -10.97 -5.77 -9.81
CA THR A 15 -12.06 -4.85 -10.18
C THR A 15 -12.43 -4.95 -11.65
N SER A 16 -11.48 -5.36 -12.50
CA SER A 16 -11.73 -5.73 -13.89
C SER A 16 -10.57 -6.58 -14.44
N GLY A 17 -10.65 -7.00 -15.71
CA GLY A 17 -9.66 -7.90 -16.32
C GLY A 17 -8.20 -7.44 -16.17
N LYS A 18 -7.94 -6.12 -16.18
CA LYS A 18 -6.58 -5.55 -16.08
C LYS A 18 -6.33 -4.72 -14.83
N TYR A 19 -7.27 -4.68 -13.89
CA TYR A 19 -7.17 -3.83 -12.71
C TYR A 19 -7.53 -4.57 -11.44
N SER A 20 -6.74 -4.31 -10.39
CA SER A 20 -7.02 -4.75 -9.03
C SER A 20 -7.02 -3.55 -8.10
N THR A 21 -7.89 -3.59 -7.09
CA THR A 21 -7.84 -2.68 -5.96
C THR A 21 -7.16 -3.38 -4.80
N VAL A 22 -6.14 -2.75 -4.22
CA VAL A 22 -5.47 -3.21 -3.00
C VAL A 22 -5.81 -2.22 -1.89
N SER A 23 -6.48 -2.69 -0.85
CA SER A 23 -6.90 -1.87 0.30
C SER A 23 -6.40 -2.46 1.58
N GLY A 24 -6.18 -1.65 2.61
CA GLY A 24 -5.68 -2.15 3.87
C GLY A 24 -5.48 -1.08 4.93
N ARG A 25 -4.71 -1.44 5.96
CA ARG A 25 -4.38 -0.57 7.08
C ARG A 25 -2.88 -0.51 7.31
N VAL A 26 -2.38 0.68 7.63
CA VAL A 26 -1.01 0.91 8.08
C VAL A 26 -1.03 1.51 9.48
N ARG A 27 -0.01 1.21 10.28
CA ARG A 27 0.18 1.76 11.62
C ARG A 27 1.43 2.64 11.66
N ASN A 28 1.29 3.82 12.25
CA ASN A 28 2.42 4.67 12.56
C ASN A 28 3.11 4.20 13.84
N GLN A 29 4.23 3.49 13.70
CA GLN A 29 5.05 3.04 14.82
C GLN A 29 6.08 4.08 15.29
N THR A 30 6.08 5.27 14.69
CA THR A 30 7.02 6.33 15.03
C THR A 30 6.46 7.21 16.15
N ASN A 31 7.32 8.04 16.73
CA ASN A 31 6.97 9.00 17.77
C ASN A 31 6.47 10.35 17.24
N GLU A 32 6.34 10.50 15.92
CA GLU A 32 5.92 11.72 15.24
C GLU A 32 4.66 11.45 14.41
N LYS A 33 3.81 12.45 14.23
CA LYS A 33 2.66 12.34 13.32
C LYS A 33 3.15 12.16 11.88
N SER A 34 2.61 11.15 11.19
CA SER A 34 2.83 10.96 9.75
C SER A 34 1.79 11.76 8.98
N THR A 35 2.17 12.90 8.39
CA THR A 35 1.25 13.79 7.67
C THR A 35 0.93 13.36 6.25
N SER A 36 1.77 12.51 5.66
CA SER A 36 1.42 11.78 4.44
C SER A 36 1.87 10.33 4.53
N VAL A 37 1.14 9.45 3.85
CA VAL A 37 1.47 8.03 3.75
C VAL A 37 1.70 7.70 2.29
N HIS A 38 2.83 7.10 1.97
CA HIS A 38 3.14 6.56 0.67
C HIS A 38 3.09 5.03 0.76
N VAL A 39 2.27 4.38 -0.05
CA VAL A 39 2.19 2.91 -0.11
C VAL A 39 2.60 2.44 -1.48
N PHE A 40 3.48 1.46 -1.52
CA PHE A 40 3.90 0.74 -2.71
C PHE A 40 3.46 -0.72 -2.60
N ALA A 41 2.83 -1.26 -3.64
CA ALA A 41 2.39 -2.64 -3.71
C ALA A 41 2.91 -3.31 -4.97
N VAL A 42 3.39 -4.55 -4.85
CA VAL A 42 3.79 -5.41 -5.98
C VAL A 42 2.93 -6.66 -5.97
N GLY A 43 2.33 -6.97 -7.11
CA GLY A 43 1.56 -8.18 -7.37
C GLY A 43 2.42 -9.23 -8.06
N TYR A 44 2.36 -10.47 -7.57
CA TYR A 44 3.10 -11.62 -8.09
C TYR A 44 2.15 -12.69 -8.60
N ASP A 45 2.48 -13.32 -9.72
CA ASP A 45 1.72 -14.44 -10.29
C ASP A 45 1.98 -15.76 -9.55
N SER A 46 1.39 -16.86 -10.04
CA SER A 46 1.56 -18.19 -9.45
C SER A 46 2.99 -18.75 -9.51
N THR A 47 3.83 -18.23 -10.41
CA THR A 47 5.24 -18.61 -10.56
C THR A 47 6.18 -17.76 -9.69
N GLY A 48 5.65 -16.69 -9.08
CA GLY A 48 6.41 -15.73 -8.31
C GLY A 48 7.00 -14.59 -9.13
N ALA A 49 6.62 -14.43 -10.40
CA ALA A 49 7.05 -13.30 -11.22
C ALA A 49 6.17 -12.07 -10.96
N ALA A 50 6.78 -10.88 -10.99
CA ALA A 50 6.05 -9.63 -10.80
C ALA A 50 5.17 -9.32 -12.03
N CYS A 51 3.87 -9.16 -11.79
CA CYS A 51 2.86 -8.95 -12.84
C CYS A 51 2.01 -7.67 -12.66
N SER A 52 2.12 -7.02 -11.49
CA SER A 52 1.46 -5.74 -11.19
C SER A 52 2.26 -4.93 -10.17
N PHE A 53 2.14 -3.61 -10.21
CA PHE A 53 2.69 -2.69 -9.22
C PHE A 53 1.79 -1.45 -9.16
N VAL A 54 1.75 -0.82 -8.00
CA VAL A 54 1.14 0.49 -7.81
C VAL A 54 1.83 1.22 -6.67
N ASP A 55 2.07 2.50 -6.86
CA ASP A 55 2.42 3.43 -5.79
C ASP A 55 1.32 4.48 -5.66
N ALA A 56 0.97 4.85 -4.43
CA ALA A 56 0.12 6.02 -4.22
C ALA A 56 0.40 6.68 -2.87
N TYR A 57 0.16 7.99 -2.87
CA TYR A 57 0.07 8.77 -1.65
C TYR A 57 -1.36 8.73 -1.14
N VAL A 58 -1.54 8.22 0.07
CA VAL A 58 -2.81 8.33 0.78
C VAL A 58 -2.81 9.67 1.48
N SER A 59 -3.54 10.62 0.90
CA SER A 59 -3.80 11.91 1.51
C SER A 59 -4.89 11.77 2.58
N GLY A 60 -4.56 12.11 3.82
CA GLY A 60 -5.47 12.14 4.95
C GLY A 60 -5.02 13.20 5.96
N SER A 61 -5.72 13.33 7.08
CA SER A 61 -5.35 14.23 8.20
C SER A 61 -4.03 13.83 8.91
N GLY A 62 -3.31 12.86 8.36
CA GLY A 62 -2.15 12.19 8.94
C GLY A 62 -2.53 11.07 9.91
N ILE A 63 -1.54 10.26 10.29
CA ILE A 63 -1.67 9.18 11.26
C ILE A 63 -0.86 9.55 12.51
N GLU A 64 -1.54 9.70 13.63
CA GLU A 64 -0.90 9.99 14.92
C GLU A 64 0.04 8.84 15.37
N PRO A 65 1.02 9.11 16.24
CA PRO A 65 1.84 8.05 16.84
C PRO A 65 1.01 6.91 17.43
N GLY A 66 1.30 5.67 17.05
CA GLY A 66 0.59 4.47 17.48
C GLY A 66 -0.75 4.21 16.77
N ALA A 67 -1.30 5.18 16.04
CA ALA A 67 -2.59 5.04 15.37
C ALA A 67 -2.49 4.27 14.04
N GLU A 68 -3.64 3.82 13.56
CA GLU A 68 -3.82 3.19 12.26
C GLU A 68 -4.50 4.14 11.27
N GLY A 69 -4.17 4.00 10.00
CA GLY A 69 -4.84 4.67 8.89
C GLY A 69 -5.13 3.68 7.76
N GLU A 70 -6.24 3.90 7.08
CA GLU A 70 -6.64 3.09 5.92
C GLU A 70 -5.94 3.56 4.64
N PHE A 71 -5.76 2.65 3.69
CA PHE A 71 -5.31 2.96 2.34
C PHE A 71 -6.11 2.19 1.30
N LYS A 72 -6.14 2.75 0.08
CA LYS A 72 -6.72 2.09 -1.09
C LYS A 72 -5.93 2.48 -2.34
N LEU A 73 -5.49 1.48 -3.09
CA LEU A 73 -4.69 1.61 -4.30
C LEU A 73 -5.44 0.96 -5.47
N SER A 74 -5.26 1.49 -6.67
CA SER A 74 -5.73 0.88 -7.91
C SER A 74 -4.51 0.53 -8.77
N ALA A 75 -4.26 -0.75 -8.95
CA ALA A 75 -3.11 -1.27 -9.67
C ALA A 75 -3.50 -1.77 -11.06
N GLY A 76 -2.70 -1.41 -12.06
CA GLY A 76 -2.76 -1.99 -13.39
C GLY A 76 -1.96 -3.28 -13.47
N ILE A 77 -2.46 -4.26 -14.23
CA ILE A 77 -1.79 -5.54 -14.46
C ILE A 77 -1.22 -5.50 -15.88
N TRP A 78 0.11 -5.65 -16.03
CA TRP A 78 0.78 -5.61 -17.34
C TRP A 78 1.03 -6.99 -17.94
N GLN A 79 0.85 -8.05 -17.15
CA GLN A 79 0.85 -9.43 -17.65
C GLN A 79 -0.58 -9.97 -17.81
N THR A 80 -0.69 -11.11 -18.49
CA THR A 80 -1.97 -11.79 -18.71
C THR A 80 -2.49 -12.47 -17.44
N GLU A 81 -1.58 -12.94 -16.58
CA GLU A 81 -1.95 -13.57 -15.31
C GLU A 81 -2.20 -12.51 -14.23
N LEU A 82 -3.24 -12.76 -13.44
CA LEU A 82 -3.61 -11.91 -12.32
C LEU A 82 -2.69 -12.18 -11.12
N PRO A 83 -2.35 -11.15 -10.33
CA PRO A 83 -1.63 -11.34 -9.08
C PRO A 83 -2.33 -12.36 -8.16
N LYS A 84 -1.60 -13.39 -7.74
CA LYS A 84 -2.01 -14.37 -6.73
C LYS A 84 -1.61 -13.94 -5.32
N ARG A 85 -0.62 -13.05 -5.22
CA ARG A 85 -0.09 -12.53 -3.96
C ARG A 85 0.31 -11.08 -4.13
N TRP A 86 0.16 -10.31 -3.05
CA TRP A 86 0.62 -8.93 -2.98
C TRP A 86 1.62 -8.77 -1.85
N GLU A 87 2.68 -8.01 -2.12
CA GLU A 87 3.61 -7.52 -1.12
C GLU A 87 3.52 -6.00 -1.06
N LEU A 88 3.46 -5.44 0.15
CA LEU A 88 3.26 -4.01 0.37
C LEU A 88 4.33 -3.44 1.27
N THR A 89 4.79 -2.25 0.92
CA THR A 89 5.64 -1.41 1.78
C THR A 89 4.99 -0.03 1.93
N ALA A 90 5.04 0.54 3.13
CA ALA A 90 4.48 1.85 3.42
C ALA A 90 5.49 2.75 4.14
N TRP A 91 5.46 4.05 3.83
CA TRP A 91 6.27 5.08 4.45
C TRP A 91 5.43 6.30 4.84
N GLY A 92 5.71 6.87 6.01
CA GLY A 92 5.11 8.09 6.51
C GLY A 92 6.09 9.25 6.40
N ARG A 93 5.60 10.43 6.00
CA ARG A 93 6.36 11.68 6.10
C ARG A 93 5.94 12.41 7.37
N ALA A 94 6.90 12.76 8.22
CA ALA A 94 6.69 13.74 9.28
C ALA A 94 7.07 15.15 8.77
N THR A 95 6.24 16.14 9.08
CA THR A 95 6.63 17.56 9.07
C THR A 95 7.31 17.88 10.39
N LYS A 96 8.50 18.47 10.31
CA LYS A 96 9.22 18.99 11.48
C LYS A 96 8.45 20.12 12.14
#